data_AF-A0A8S8ZF64-F1
#
_entry.id   AF-A0A8S8ZF64-F1
#
_cell.length_a   1.000
_cell.length_b   1.000
_cell.length_c   1.000
_cell.angle_alpha   90.00
_cell.angle_beta   90.00
_cell.angle_gamma   90.00
#
_symmetry.space_group_name_H-M   'P 1'
#
loop_
_entity.id
_entity.type
_entity.pdbx_description
1 polymer ?
#
loop_
_entity_poly.entity_id
_entity_poly.type
_entity_poly.pdbx_seq_one_letter_code
_entity_poly.pdbx_strand_id
1 'polypeptide(L)'
;MQLTSLLGLLATATLAVGQASNNTTGKLGDARPVRNNPVIGEVWVAKFDSPTVKGFVTAVANTVGVNYTIDVTGLPVDQGPFKYHVHVRAVPSDGNCADTAGHLDSYLRGDSPPCNSAAPQTCEVGDLSGKYGTVTGPSVLKR
;
A
#
# COMPACT_ATOMS: atom_id res chain seq x y z
N MET A 1 -29.45 20.93 -62.96
CA MET A 1 -28.12 20.41 -62.59
C MET A 1 -28.00 20.49 -61.08
N GLN A 2 -28.03 19.33 -60.42
CA GLN A 2 -27.95 19.20 -58.96
C GLN A 2 -26.52 19.44 -58.50
N LEU A 3 -26.30 20.38 -57.56
CA LEU A 3 -25.04 20.47 -56.82
C LEU A 3 -25.09 19.47 -55.66
N THR A 4 -24.27 18.42 -55.73
CA THR A 4 -24.09 17.48 -54.64
C THR A 4 -23.17 18.08 -53.58
N SER A 5 -23.69 18.07 -52.35
CA SER A 5 -22.99 18.39 -51.11
C SER A 5 -21.93 17.32 -50.80
N LEU A 6 -20.70 17.73 -50.50
CA LEU A 6 -19.70 16.88 -49.85
C LEU A 6 -19.26 17.56 -48.55
N LEU A 7 -19.96 17.24 -47.46
CA LEU A 7 -19.39 17.37 -46.11
C LEU A 7 -18.42 16.21 -45.91
N GLY A 8 -17.12 16.49 -46.02
CA GLY A 8 -16.07 15.55 -45.63
C GLY A 8 -15.97 15.47 -44.12
N LEU A 9 -16.46 14.37 -43.52
CA LEU A 9 -16.29 14.09 -42.11
C LEU A 9 -14.87 13.51 -41.89
N LEU A 10 -13.93 14.35 -41.46
CA LEU A 10 -12.62 13.87 -41.00
C LEU A 10 -12.79 13.24 -39.61
N ALA A 11 -12.86 11.91 -39.56
CA ALA A 11 -12.69 11.17 -38.32
C ALA A 11 -11.21 11.17 -37.93
N THR A 12 -10.83 11.99 -36.96
CA THR A 12 -9.51 11.95 -36.34
C THR A 12 -9.43 10.74 -35.41
N ALA A 13 -8.75 9.68 -35.87
CA ALA A 13 -8.36 8.58 -35.00
C ALA A 13 -7.26 9.08 -34.05
N THR A 14 -7.62 9.36 -32.80
CA THR A 14 -6.63 9.60 -31.74
C THR A 14 -5.98 8.28 -31.36
N LEU A 15 -4.72 8.10 -31.72
CA LEU A 15 -3.87 7.06 -31.18
C LEU A 15 -3.68 7.36 -29.69
N ALA A 16 -4.38 6.62 -28.82
CA ALA A 16 -4.04 6.56 -27.41
C ALA A 16 -2.68 5.87 -27.29
N VAL A 17 -1.61 6.64 -27.23
CA VAL A 17 -0.29 6.14 -26.82
C VAL A 17 -0.46 5.69 -25.37
N GLY A 18 -0.50 4.38 -25.13
CA GLY A 18 -0.48 3.83 -23.79
C GLY A 18 0.78 4.34 -23.09
N GLN A 19 0.62 5.19 -22.08
CA GLN A 19 1.75 5.60 -21.26
C GLN A 19 2.26 4.34 -20.56
N ALA A 20 3.43 3.85 -20.98
CA ALA A 20 4.15 2.84 -20.22
C ALA A 20 4.37 3.42 -18.81
N SER A 21 3.69 2.85 -17.82
CA SER A 21 3.88 3.24 -16.42
C SER A 21 5.34 2.94 -16.09
N ASN A 22 6.18 3.97 -16.02
CA ASN A 22 7.59 3.81 -15.68
C ASN A 22 7.68 3.53 -14.17
N ASN A 23 7.30 2.32 -13.77
CA ASN A 23 7.25 1.93 -12.37
C ASN A 23 8.68 1.81 -11.85
N THR A 24 9.10 2.78 -11.04
CA THR A 24 10.37 2.70 -10.31
C THR A 24 10.31 1.54 -9.34
N THR A 25 11.22 0.58 -9.55
CA THR A 25 11.43 -0.57 -8.67
C THR A 25 12.64 -0.37 -7.77
N GLY A 26 12.85 -1.29 -6.83
CA GLY A 26 14.00 -1.23 -5.93
C GLY A 26 15.32 -1.55 -6.59
N LYS A 27 16.44 -1.20 -5.93
CA LYS A 27 17.79 -1.54 -6.43
C LYS A 27 17.98 -3.05 -6.60
N LEU A 28 17.20 -3.86 -5.88
CA LEU A 28 17.19 -5.32 -5.99
C LEU A 28 16.04 -5.86 -6.87
N GLY A 29 15.37 -4.99 -7.61
CA GLY A 29 14.21 -5.30 -8.45
C GLY A 29 12.89 -5.32 -7.69
N ASP A 30 11.87 -5.90 -8.31
CA ASP A 30 10.52 -6.01 -7.73
C ASP A 30 10.53 -6.89 -6.48
N ALA A 31 9.76 -6.46 -5.48
CA ALA A 31 9.51 -7.25 -4.28
C ALA A 31 8.84 -8.57 -4.66
N ARG A 32 9.50 -9.68 -4.31
CA ARG A 32 8.98 -11.02 -4.64
C ARG A 32 7.94 -11.43 -3.61
N PRO A 33 6.86 -12.13 -4.02
CA PRO A 33 5.92 -12.70 -3.07
C PRO A 33 6.62 -13.76 -2.21
N VAL A 34 6.38 -13.73 -0.91
CA VAL A 34 6.79 -14.80 0.00
C VAL A 34 5.93 -16.03 -0.28
N ARG A 35 6.57 -17.16 -0.57
CA ARG A 35 5.93 -18.45 -0.82
C ARG A 35 6.48 -19.47 0.16
N ASN A 36 5.71 -20.52 0.44
CA ASN A 36 6.11 -21.61 1.33
C ASN A 36 6.38 -21.12 2.77
N ASN A 37 5.46 -20.33 3.32
CA ASN A 37 5.52 -19.97 4.74
C ASN A 37 5.61 -21.27 5.58
N PRO A 38 6.54 -21.33 6.55
CA PRO A 38 6.83 -22.57 7.28
C PRO A 38 5.64 -23.07 8.10
N VAL A 39 4.82 -22.15 8.60
CA VAL A 39 3.61 -22.45 9.38
C VAL A 39 2.45 -21.61 8.82
N ILE A 40 1.52 -22.27 8.13
CA ILE A 40 0.29 -21.62 7.65
C ILE A 40 -0.64 -21.39 8.85
N GLY A 41 -1.21 -20.18 8.94
CA GLY A 41 -2.07 -19.79 10.04
C GLY A 41 -1.34 -19.28 11.27
N GLU A 42 0.00 -19.15 11.25
CA GLU A 42 0.72 -18.45 12.32
C GLU A 42 0.25 -17.00 12.41
N VAL A 43 0.01 -16.54 13.64
CA VAL A 43 -0.63 -15.25 13.94
C VAL A 43 0.34 -14.35 14.69
N TRP A 44 0.54 -13.13 14.17
CA TRP A 44 1.22 -12.05 14.88
C TRP A 44 0.24 -10.90 15.11
N VAL A 45 0.32 -10.30 16.30
CA VAL A 45 -0.58 -9.23 16.71
C VAL A 45 0.24 -8.02 17.17
N ALA A 46 0.02 -6.88 16.52
CA ALA A 46 0.47 -5.58 17.01
C ALA A 46 -0.68 -4.90 17.75
N LYS A 47 -0.51 -4.66 19.05
CA LYS A 47 -1.51 -3.98 19.89
C LYS A 47 -1.24 -2.47 19.92
N PHE A 48 -2.28 -1.69 19.65
CA PHE A 48 -2.31 -0.25 19.88
C PHE A 48 -3.08 0.00 21.17
N ASP A 49 -2.44 0.68 22.13
CA ASP A 49 -3.03 0.95 23.45
C ASP A 49 -2.59 2.34 23.94
N SER A 50 -2.81 3.36 23.10
CA SER A 50 -2.57 4.75 23.48
C SER A 50 -3.85 5.41 23.99
N PRO A 51 -3.77 6.63 24.57
CA PRO A 51 -4.95 7.40 24.94
C PRO A 51 -5.87 7.72 23.76
N THR A 52 -5.35 7.76 22.54
CA THR A 52 -6.11 8.11 21.32
C THR A 52 -6.45 6.89 20.49
N VAL A 53 -5.46 6.11 20.05
CA VAL A 53 -5.65 4.98 19.13
C VAL A 53 -5.54 3.66 19.89
N LYS A 54 -6.58 2.83 19.76
CA LYS A 54 -6.67 1.51 20.39
C LYS A 54 -7.06 0.44 19.40
N GLY A 55 -6.62 -0.79 19.64
CA GLY A 55 -7.02 -1.96 18.87
C GLY A 55 -5.83 -2.79 18.43
N PHE A 56 -5.99 -3.48 17.30
CA PHE A 56 -5.04 -4.49 16.85
C PHE A 56 -4.80 -4.41 15.34
N VAL A 57 -3.57 -4.69 14.95
CA VAL A 57 -3.26 -5.15 13.60
C VAL A 57 -2.82 -6.61 13.71
N THR A 58 -3.53 -7.49 13.02
CA THR A 58 -3.23 -8.92 12.96
C THR A 58 -2.62 -9.26 11.62
N ALA A 59 -1.56 -10.06 11.63
CA ALA A 59 -0.93 -10.66 10.47
C ALA A 59 -1.06 -12.18 10.57
N VAL A 60 -1.63 -12.83 9.56
CA VAL A 60 -1.78 -14.29 9.51
C VAL A 60 -1.04 -14.85 8.29
N ALA A 61 -0.11 -15.77 8.52
CA ALA A 61 0.62 -16.44 7.44
C ALA A 61 -0.35 -17.21 6.53
N ASN A 62 -0.24 -17.00 5.22
CA ASN A 62 -1.04 -17.69 4.20
C ASN A 62 -0.13 -18.50 3.27
N THR A 63 -0.69 -19.26 2.32
CA THR A 63 0.10 -20.05 1.35
C THR A 63 1.02 -19.17 0.50
N VAL A 64 0.59 -17.93 0.23
CA VAL A 64 1.39 -16.86 -0.35
C VAL A 64 1.19 -15.61 0.49
N GLY A 65 2.30 -15.02 0.96
CA GLY A 65 2.28 -13.78 1.74
C GLY A 65 1.57 -13.91 3.09
N VAL A 66 0.98 -12.81 3.54
CA VAL A 66 0.35 -12.65 4.86
C VAL A 66 -0.96 -11.90 4.66
N ASN A 67 -2.02 -12.34 5.34
CA ASN A 67 -3.27 -11.60 5.41
C ASN A 67 -3.22 -10.64 6.59
N TYR A 68 -3.42 -9.35 6.34
CA TYR A 68 -3.48 -8.34 7.39
C TYR A 68 -4.93 -8.05 7.76
N THR A 69 -5.20 -7.78 9.03
CA THR A 69 -6.47 -7.19 9.48
C THR A 69 -6.15 -6.04 10.41
N ILE A 70 -6.67 -4.86 10.09
CA ILE A 70 -6.56 -3.64 10.87
C ILE A 70 -7.90 -3.42 11.54
N ASP A 71 -7.94 -3.55 12.86
CA ASP A 71 -9.11 -3.31 13.70
C ASP A 71 -8.73 -2.30 14.77
N VAL A 72 -8.90 -1.01 14.45
CA VAL A 72 -8.49 0.09 15.33
C VAL A 72 -9.59 1.12 15.46
N THR A 73 -9.60 1.80 16.60
CA THR A 73 -10.53 2.87 16.94
C THR A 73 -9.79 4.08 17.49
N GLY A 74 -10.46 5.23 17.49
CA GLY A 74 -9.95 6.49 18.04
C GLY A 74 -9.00 7.25 17.11
N LEU A 75 -9.03 6.95 15.82
CA LEU A 75 -8.36 7.77 14.80
C LEU A 75 -9.08 9.13 14.65
N PRO A 76 -8.40 10.28 14.73
CA PRO A 76 -9.05 11.57 14.56
C PRO A 76 -9.68 11.72 13.17
N VAL A 77 -10.95 12.13 13.10
CA VAL A 77 -11.71 12.18 11.83
C VAL A 77 -11.17 13.21 10.83
N ASP A 78 -10.52 14.25 11.34
CA ASP A 78 -10.04 15.43 10.62
C ASP A 78 -8.54 15.39 10.28
N GLN A 79 -7.82 14.35 10.71
CA GLN A 79 -6.37 14.20 10.48
C GLN A 79 -6.03 13.09 9.48
N GLY A 80 -7.05 12.42 8.94
CA GLY A 80 -6.89 11.41 7.91
C GLY A 80 -6.75 11.97 6.49
N PRO A 81 -6.57 11.10 5.49
CA PRO A 81 -6.49 9.64 5.64
C PRO A 81 -5.12 9.19 6.15
N PHE A 82 -5.12 8.21 7.05
CA PHE A 82 -3.92 7.73 7.76
C PHE A 82 -3.17 6.68 6.95
N LYS A 83 -1.86 6.85 6.87
CA LYS A 83 -0.94 5.83 6.37
C LYS A 83 -0.59 4.83 7.47
N TYR A 84 -0.35 3.59 7.08
CA TYR A 84 0.07 2.47 7.89
C TYR A 84 1.08 1.64 7.10
N HIS A 85 2.13 1.19 7.78
CA HIS A 85 3.24 0.46 7.21
C HIS A 85 3.93 -0.40 8.26
N VAL A 86 4.72 -1.37 7.81
CA VAL A 86 5.60 -2.18 8.66
C VAL A 86 6.96 -1.48 8.75
N HIS A 87 7.45 -1.27 9.97
CA HIS A 87 8.79 -0.72 10.21
C HIS A 87 9.85 -1.80 10.39
N VAL A 88 11.12 -1.43 10.32
CA VAL A 88 12.26 -2.36 10.47
C VAL A 88 12.57 -2.77 11.92
N ARG A 89 12.08 -2.03 12.92
CA ARG A 89 12.28 -2.34 14.34
C ARG A 89 10.94 -2.43 15.08
N ALA A 90 10.94 -3.26 16.12
CA ALA A 90 9.85 -3.28 17.09
C ALA A 90 9.77 -1.95 17.86
N VAL A 91 8.59 -1.62 18.36
CA VAL A 91 8.41 -0.49 19.27
C VAL A 91 9.19 -0.78 20.56
N PRO A 92 10.08 0.12 21.02
CA PRO A 92 10.79 -0.04 22.29
C PRO A 92 9.84 -0.04 23.50
N SER A 93 10.36 -0.46 24.66
CA SER A 93 9.56 -0.60 25.89
C SER A 93 8.97 0.71 26.42
N ASP A 94 9.52 1.86 26.04
CA ASP A 94 9.00 3.18 26.39
C ASP A 94 7.88 3.66 25.45
N GLY A 95 7.55 2.89 24.41
CA GLY A 95 6.48 3.18 23.47
C GLY A 95 6.84 4.24 22.42
N ASN A 96 8.10 4.64 22.27
CA ASN A 96 8.49 5.67 21.30
C ASN A 96 8.37 5.15 19.86
N CYS A 97 7.34 5.60 19.15
CA CYS A 97 7.09 5.21 17.76
C CYS A 97 8.21 5.63 16.79
N ALA A 98 9.01 6.67 17.10
CA ALA A 98 10.07 7.12 16.20
C ALA A 98 11.25 6.12 16.12
N ASP A 99 11.44 5.30 17.16
CA ASP A 99 12.56 4.37 17.25
C ASP A 99 12.33 3.05 16.50
N THR A 100 11.14 2.88 15.90
CA THR A 100 10.85 1.82 14.93
C THR A 100 11.64 2.00 13.62
N ALA A 101 12.21 3.20 13.41
CA ALA A 101 13.04 3.60 12.28
C ALA A 101 12.28 3.60 10.93
N GLY A 102 12.95 3.32 9.81
CA GLY A 102 12.35 3.37 8.48
C GLY A 102 11.33 2.28 8.19
N HIS A 103 10.66 2.39 7.04
CA HIS A 103 9.81 1.32 6.51
C HIS A 103 10.62 0.05 6.25
N LEU A 104 9.97 -1.11 6.34
CA LEU A 104 10.54 -2.37 5.89
C LEU A 104 10.71 -2.34 4.37
N ASP A 105 11.94 -2.18 3.92
CA ASP A 105 12.28 -2.07 2.49
C ASP A 105 13.44 -3.00 2.09
N SER A 106 13.16 -4.32 2.09
CA SER A 106 14.17 -5.34 1.77
C SER A 106 14.71 -5.27 0.33
N TYR A 107 14.09 -4.48 -0.56
CA TYR A 107 14.47 -4.36 -1.96
C TYR A 107 15.13 -3.00 -2.30
N LEU A 108 15.32 -2.14 -1.29
CA LEU A 108 15.96 -0.83 -1.42
C LEU A 108 15.27 0.03 -2.50
N ARG A 109 13.95 0.10 -2.39
CA ARG A 109 13.05 0.89 -3.24
C ARG A 109 13.01 2.35 -2.83
N GLY A 110 12.96 2.63 -1.53
CA GLY A 110 12.70 3.97 -0.99
C GLY A 110 11.27 4.47 -1.21
N ASP A 111 10.98 5.70 -0.80
CA ASP A 111 9.62 6.26 -0.79
C ASP A 111 9.32 7.19 -1.99
N SER A 112 10.34 7.54 -2.77
CA SER A 112 10.24 8.46 -3.91
C SER A 112 10.64 7.77 -5.24
N PRO A 113 9.78 7.81 -6.28
CA PRO A 113 8.43 8.37 -6.28
C PRO A 113 7.48 7.59 -5.35
N PRO A 114 6.32 8.15 -4.96
CA PRO A 114 5.33 7.43 -4.14
C PRO A 114 4.97 6.06 -4.73
N CYS A 115 4.55 5.13 -3.87
CA CYS A 115 4.11 3.80 -4.31
C CYS A 115 2.99 3.91 -5.37
N ASN A 116 3.15 3.16 -6.46
CA ASN A 116 2.10 2.99 -7.47
C ASN A 116 1.26 1.76 -7.09
N SER A 117 0.04 1.97 -6.62
CA SER A 117 -0.89 0.89 -6.26
C SER A 117 -1.27 -0.01 -7.43
N ALA A 118 -1.12 0.44 -8.68
CA ALA A 118 -1.33 -0.39 -9.87
C ALA A 118 -0.18 -1.38 -10.13
N ALA A 119 0.96 -1.22 -9.45
CA ALA A 119 2.11 -2.11 -9.51
C ALA A 119 2.71 -2.33 -8.12
N PRO A 120 1.97 -2.96 -7.19
CA PRO A 120 2.33 -3.03 -5.76
C PRO A 120 3.66 -3.76 -5.50
N GLN A 121 4.11 -4.62 -6.41
CA GLN A 121 5.40 -5.29 -6.33
C GLN A 121 6.59 -4.32 -6.48
N THR A 122 6.38 -3.11 -7.00
CA THR A 122 7.46 -2.10 -7.15
C THR A 122 7.52 -1.14 -5.97
N CYS A 123 6.76 -1.36 -4.90
CA CYS A 123 6.75 -0.52 -3.69
C CYS A 123 7.59 -1.15 -2.57
N GLU A 124 7.94 -0.35 -1.55
CA GLU A 124 8.59 -0.86 -0.34
C GLU A 124 7.78 -2.03 0.24
N VAL A 125 8.45 -3.06 0.75
CA VAL A 125 7.77 -4.28 1.21
C VAL A 125 6.72 -3.95 2.27
N GLY A 126 7.04 -3.05 3.19
CA GLY A 126 6.21 -2.59 4.30
C GLY A 126 5.23 -1.47 3.99
N ASP A 127 5.22 -0.85 2.79
CA ASP A 127 4.26 0.23 2.47
C ASP A 127 2.87 -0.34 2.11
N LEU A 128 2.11 -0.69 3.15
CA LEU A 128 0.78 -1.28 3.00
C LEU A 128 -0.25 -0.27 2.51
N SER A 129 -0.15 1.00 2.93
CA SER A 129 -1.05 2.07 2.47
C SER A 129 -0.85 2.41 1.00
N GLY A 130 0.39 2.47 0.52
CA GLY A 130 0.66 2.67 -0.89
C GLY A 130 0.08 1.56 -1.75
N LYS A 131 0.15 0.31 -1.29
CA LYS A 131 -0.35 -0.87 -2.02
C LYS A 131 -1.87 -1.01 -1.97
N TYR A 132 -2.47 -0.79 -0.80
CA TYR A 132 -3.85 -1.19 -0.51
C TYR A 132 -4.76 -0.02 -0.09
N GLY A 133 -4.27 1.21 -0.18
CA GLY A 133 -4.97 2.42 0.22
C GLY A 133 -4.88 2.69 1.72
N THR A 134 -5.01 3.97 2.08
CA THR A 134 -5.03 4.50 3.44
C THR A 134 -6.32 4.11 4.20
N VAL A 135 -6.40 4.51 5.47
CA VAL A 135 -7.59 4.31 6.33
C VAL A 135 -8.10 5.65 6.88
N THR A 136 -9.38 5.72 7.23
CA THR A 136 -10.02 6.93 7.78
C THR A 136 -10.71 6.60 9.10
N GLY A 137 -10.65 7.53 10.06
CA GLY A 137 -11.28 7.36 11.37
C GLY A 137 -12.81 7.54 11.38
N PRO A 138 -13.45 7.39 12.55
CA PRO A 138 -12.81 7.13 13.84
C PRO A 138 -12.52 5.66 14.12
N SER A 139 -13.16 4.75 13.37
CA SER A 139 -13.03 3.31 13.53
C SER A 139 -12.75 2.66 12.18
N VAL A 140 -11.84 1.70 12.17
CA VAL A 140 -11.39 0.98 10.98
C VAL A 140 -11.47 -0.50 11.27
N LEU A 141 -12.20 -1.22 10.41
CA LEU A 141 -12.06 -2.66 10.25
C LEU A 141 -11.71 -2.93 8.78
N LYS A 142 -10.43 -3.09 8.48
CA LYS A 142 -9.91 -3.36 7.14
C LYS A 142 -9.27 -4.74 7.11
N ARG A 143 -9.56 -5.52 6.07
CA ARG A 143 -8.99 -6.86 5.80
C ARG A 143 -8.30 -6.86 4.45
#